data_AF-A0A6C1E421-F1
#
_entry.id   AF-A0A6C1E421-F1
#
_cell.length_a   1.000
_cell.length_b   1.000
_cell.length_c   1.000
_cell.angle_alpha   90.00
_cell.angle_beta   90.00
_cell.angle_gamma   90.00
#
_symmetry.space_group_name_H-M   'P 1'
#
loop_
_entity.id
_entity.type
_entity.pdbx_description
1 polymer ?
#
loop_
_entity_poly.entity_id
_entity_poly.type
_entity_poly.pdbx_seq_one_letter_code
_entity_poly.pdbx_strand_id
1 'polypeptide(L)'
;MYTKEYYWFSQYMIITSTLVLTIIWSILPSSFGEATPQQFVNTILDIFPQRRWIITLEGIMLMGMLCIYTGLLMYNEDSLTPPLDSLSTVTDAGGQLVILEDTVEFVKKWAFKETSGIYDLPLMDACQLLYLYDNEDANT
;
A
#
# COMPACT_ATOMS: atom_id res chain seq x y z
N MET A 1 -25.30 3.93 11.96
CA MET A 1 -24.66 4.42 10.71
C MET A 1 -23.47 3.52 10.42
N TYR A 2 -23.71 2.31 9.89
CA TYR A 2 -22.70 1.26 9.67
C TYR A 2 -23.01 0.50 8.37
N THR A 3 -23.14 1.22 7.25
CA THR A 3 -23.51 0.61 5.96
C THR A 3 -22.32 0.09 5.15
N LYS A 4 -21.07 0.16 5.67
CA LYS A 4 -19.86 -0.18 4.91
C LYS A 4 -18.87 -1.15 5.59
N GLU A 5 -19.18 -1.67 6.77
CA GLU A 5 -18.26 -2.56 7.50
C GLU A 5 -17.83 -3.78 6.67
N TYR A 6 -18.73 -4.30 5.82
CA TYR A 6 -18.48 -5.49 5.00
C TYR A 6 -18.20 -5.19 3.53
N TYR A 7 -18.08 -3.92 3.14
CA TYR A 7 -17.90 -3.57 1.72
C TYR A 7 -16.62 -4.19 1.16
N TRP A 8 -15.49 -3.94 1.81
CA TRP A 8 -14.20 -4.45 1.38
C TRP A 8 -14.13 -5.98 1.49
N PHE A 9 -14.63 -6.55 2.58
CA PHE A 9 -14.69 -8.01 2.74
C PHE A 9 -15.47 -8.69 1.62
N SER A 10 -16.68 -8.19 1.30
CA SER A 10 -17.51 -8.76 0.24
C SER A 10 -16.84 -8.63 -1.14
N GLN A 11 -16.20 -7.49 -1.41
CA GLN A 11 -15.46 -7.27 -2.64
C GLN A 11 -14.28 -8.24 -2.78
N TYR A 12 -13.49 -8.45 -1.72
CA TYR A 12 -12.40 -9.42 -1.73
C TYR A 12 -12.90 -10.85 -1.96
N MET A 13 -14.00 -11.24 -1.33
CA MET A 13 -14.61 -12.57 -1.52
C MET A 13 -15.09 -12.79 -2.95
N ILE A 14 -15.74 -11.78 -3.55
CA ILE A 14 -16.24 -11.85 -4.94
C ILE A 14 -15.06 -11.95 -5.91
N ILE A 15 -14.03 -11.12 -5.75
CA ILE A 15 -12.85 -11.11 -6.63
C ILE A 15 -12.11 -12.46 -6.53
N THR A 16 -11.87 -12.94 -5.31
CA THR A 16 -11.15 -14.21 -5.08
C THR A 16 -11.94 -15.40 -5.62
N SER A 17 -13.26 -15.42 -5.41
CA SER A 17 -14.13 -16.46 -5.97
C SER A 17 -14.12 -16.43 -7.51
N THR A 18 -14.20 -15.24 -8.10
CA THR A 18 -14.14 -15.07 -9.57
C THR A 18 -12.80 -15.54 -10.13
N LEU A 19 -11.68 -15.22 -9.46
CA LEU A 19 -10.34 -15.69 -9.82
C LEU A 19 -10.24 -17.23 -9.76
N VAL A 20 -10.76 -17.85 -8.72
CA VAL A 20 -10.73 -19.32 -8.61
C VAL A 20 -11.55 -19.95 -9.73
N LEU A 21 -12.74 -19.41 -10.03
CA LEU A 21 -13.58 -19.87 -11.13
C LEU A 21 -12.90 -19.69 -12.49
N THR A 22 -12.20 -18.57 -12.72
CA THR A 22 -11.48 -18.34 -13.99
C THR A 22 -10.31 -19.31 -14.16
N ILE A 23 -9.59 -19.63 -13.08
CA ILE A 23 -8.51 -20.65 -13.09
C ILE A 23 -9.07 -22.04 -13.41
N ILE A 24 -10.14 -22.45 -12.72
CA ILE A 24 -10.79 -23.76 -12.96
C ILE A 24 -11.25 -23.84 -14.43
N TRP A 25 -11.89 -22.79 -14.93
CA TRP A 25 -12.37 -22.71 -16.30
C TRP A 25 -11.22 -22.75 -17.33
N SER A 26 -10.06 -22.15 -17.00
CA SER A 26 -8.86 -22.15 -17.85
C SER A 26 -8.24 -23.55 -18.00
N ILE A 27 -8.28 -24.37 -16.95
CA ILE A 27 -7.62 -25.71 -16.91
C ILE A 27 -8.53 -26.83 -17.45
N LEU A 28 -9.85 -26.65 -17.46
CA LEU A 28 -10.79 -27.67 -17.93
C LEU A 28 -10.44 -28.14 -19.36
N PRO A 29 -10.51 -29.42 -19.78
CA PRO A 29 -10.19 -29.78 -21.16
C PRO A 29 -11.24 -29.27 -22.18
N SER A 30 -10.81 -29.07 -23.44
CA SER A 30 -11.63 -28.47 -24.50
C SER A 30 -12.59 -29.43 -25.20
N SER A 31 -12.39 -30.75 -25.05
CA SER A 31 -13.32 -31.76 -25.54
C SER A 31 -13.37 -32.91 -24.57
N PHE A 32 -14.55 -33.21 -24.07
CA PHE A 32 -14.83 -34.44 -23.35
C PHE A 32 -15.53 -35.42 -24.30
N GLY A 33 -15.30 -36.72 -24.13
CA GLY A 33 -15.91 -37.78 -24.95
C GLY A 33 -17.44 -37.83 -24.87
N GLU A 34 -18.06 -38.83 -25.49
CA GLU A 34 -19.53 -38.96 -25.57
C GLU A 34 -20.19 -39.57 -24.32
N ALA A 35 -19.66 -39.36 -23.11
CA ALA A 35 -20.38 -39.78 -21.90
C ALA A 35 -21.40 -38.72 -21.48
N THR A 36 -22.59 -39.12 -21.06
CA THR A 36 -23.74 -38.25 -20.74
C THR A 36 -23.49 -37.02 -19.83
N PRO A 37 -22.58 -36.99 -18.82
CA PRO A 37 -22.26 -35.75 -18.09
C PRO A 37 -21.43 -34.74 -18.91
N GLN A 38 -20.85 -35.16 -20.03
CA GLN A 38 -19.93 -34.40 -20.86
C GLN A 38 -20.68 -33.54 -21.90
N GLN A 39 -21.91 -33.93 -22.26
CA GLN A 39 -22.79 -33.11 -23.10
C GLN A 39 -23.12 -31.77 -22.44
N PHE A 40 -23.41 -31.76 -21.12
CA PHE A 40 -23.68 -30.52 -20.39
C PHE A 40 -22.49 -29.56 -20.42
N VAL A 41 -21.27 -30.08 -20.24
CA VAL A 41 -20.04 -29.29 -20.29
C VAL A 41 -19.79 -28.73 -21.69
N ASN A 42 -20.06 -29.52 -22.73
CA ASN A 42 -19.93 -29.06 -24.12
C ASN A 42 -20.94 -27.95 -24.45
N THR A 43 -22.20 -28.06 -24.00
CA THR A 43 -23.21 -26.98 -24.17
C THR A 43 -22.84 -25.72 -23.40
N ILE A 44 -22.24 -25.84 -22.22
CA ILE A 44 -21.71 -24.69 -21.47
C ILE A 44 -20.53 -24.07 -22.22
N LEU A 45 -19.64 -24.88 -22.79
CA LEU A 45 -18.51 -24.39 -23.58
C LEU A 45 -18.95 -23.58 -24.80
N ASP A 46 -20.09 -23.92 -25.40
CA ASP A 46 -20.67 -23.19 -26.53
C ASP A 46 -21.29 -21.84 -26.12
N ILE A 47 -21.77 -21.72 -24.87
CA ILE A 47 -22.36 -20.47 -24.34
C ILE A 47 -21.28 -19.51 -23.83
N PHE A 48 -20.20 -20.04 -23.25
CA PHE A 48 -19.15 -19.23 -22.62
C PHE A 48 -18.15 -18.69 -23.68
N PRO A 49 -17.59 -17.48 -23.48
CA PRO A 49 -16.61 -16.92 -24.39
C PRO A 49 -15.37 -17.82 -24.52
N GLN A 50 -14.79 -17.85 -25.73
CA GLN A 50 -13.59 -18.62 -26.02
C GLN A 50 -12.46 -18.30 -25.04
N ARG A 51 -11.73 -19.33 -24.60
CA ARG A 51 -10.64 -19.23 -23.61
C ARG A 51 -9.56 -18.20 -23.91
N ARG A 52 -9.38 -17.84 -25.18
CA ARG A 52 -8.46 -16.78 -25.60
C ARG A 52 -8.76 -15.46 -24.90
N TRP A 53 -10.02 -15.16 -24.60
CA TRP A 53 -10.43 -13.97 -23.87
C TRP A 53 -9.90 -13.94 -22.43
N ILE A 54 -9.75 -15.10 -21.78
CA ILE A 54 -9.20 -15.20 -20.42
C ILE A 54 -7.75 -14.72 -20.43
N ILE A 55 -6.94 -15.23 -21.37
CA ILE A 55 -5.52 -14.85 -21.51
C ILE A 55 -5.41 -13.36 -21.82
N THR A 56 -6.25 -12.84 -22.71
CA THR A 56 -6.24 -11.42 -23.06
C THR A 56 -6.61 -10.55 -21.84
N LEU A 57 -7.63 -10.92 -21.07
CA LEU A 57 -8.08 -10.17 -19.89
C LEU A 57 -7.01 -10.17 -18.79
N GLU A 58 -6.45 -11.33 -18.47
CA GLU A 58 -5.35 -11.46 -17.50
C GLU A 58 -4.11 -10.67 -17.95
N GLY A 59 -3.79 -10.70 -19.25
CA GLY A 59 -2.69 -9.92 -19.82
C GLY A 59 -2.91 -8.41 -19.70
N ILE A 60 -4.13 -7.92 -19.97
CA ILE A 60 -4.50 -6.51 -19.78
C ILE A 60 -4.39 -6.13 -18.31
N MET A 61 -4.86 -6.98 -17.39
CA MET A 61 -4.80 -6.72 -15.95
C MET A 61 -3.36 -6.64 -15.44
N LEU A 62 -2.51 -7.58 -15.84
CA LEU A 62 -1.07 -7.59 -15.50
C LEU A 62 -0.35 -6.34 -16.01
N MET A 63 -0.56 -5.97 -17.28
CA MET A 63 0.04 -4.77 -17.84
C MET A 63 -0.51 -3.49 -17.19
N GLY A 64 -1.81 -3.47 -16.86
CA GLY A 64 -2.42 -2.38 -16.11
C GLY A 64 -1.80 -2.20 -14.73
N MET A 65 -1.62 -3.28 -13.97
CA MET A 65 -0.94 -3.26 -12.68
C MET A 65 0.50 -2.76 -12.79
N LEU A 66 1.26 -3.24 -13.79
CA LEU A 66 2.63 -2.80 -14.03
C LEU A 66 2.71 -1.30 -14.33
N CYS A 67 1.82 -0.78 -15.18
CA CYS A 67 1.74 0.66 -15.47
C CYS A 67 1.42 1.48 -14.22
N ILE A 68 0.46 1.02 -13.40
CA ILE A 68 0.10 1.69 -12.13
C ILE A 68 1.31 1.71 -11.19
N TYR A 69 1.98 0.58 -10.96
CA TYR A 69 3.13 0.53 -10.05
C TYR A 69 4.32 1.36 -10.54
N THR A 70 4.57 1.37 -11.85
CA THR A 70 5.60 2.24 -12.44
C THR A 70 5.25 3.71 -12.22
N GLY A 71 3.99 4.11 -12.44
CA GLY A 71 3.53 5.47 -12.18
C GLY A 71 3.63 5.86 -10.70
N LEU A 72 3.29 4.96 -9.77
CA LEU A 72 3.47 5.20 -8.34
C LEU A 72 4.94 5.35 -7.96
N LEU A 73 5.83 4.54 -8.54
CA LEU A 73 7.26 4.64 -8.30
C LEU A 73 7.80 6.00 -8.74
N MET A 74 7.48 6.43 -9.96
CA MET A 74 7.89 7.74 -10.49
C MET A 74 7.32 8.88 -9.64
N TYR A 75 6.06 8.78 -9.21
CA TYR A 75 5.45 9.78 -8.33
C TYR A 75 6.14 9.86 -6.96
N ASN A 76 6.51 8.72 -6.38
CA ASN A 76 7.25 8.69 -5.13
C ASN A 76 8.63 9.35 -5.27
N GLU A 77 9.35 9.03 -6.35
CA GLU A 77 10.69 9.56 -6.61
C GLU A 77 10.68 11.07 -6.88
N ASP A 78 9.77 11.55 -7.74
CA ASP A 78 9.76 12.95 -8.18
C ASP A 78 9.02 13.90 -7.22
N SER A 79 7.96 13.43 -6.53
CA SER A 79 7.07 14.32 -5.77
C SER A 79 7.13 14.13 -4.26
N LEU A 80 7.34 12.92 -3.76
CA LEU A 80 7.30 12.64 -2.31
C LEU A 80 8.69 12.58 -1.69
N THR A 81 9.70 12.17 -2.45
CA THR A 81 11.06 12.03 -1.96
C THR A 81 11.79 13.37 -2.09
N PRO A 82 12.37 13.91 -1.01
CA PRO A 82 13.21 15.11 -1.12
C PRO A 82 14.46 14.81 -1.95
N PRO A 83 15.03 15.81 -2.65
CA PRO A 83 16.25 15.61 -3.42
C PRO A 83 17.40 15.19 -2.49
N LEU A 84 18.28 14.31 -2.97
CA LEU A 84 19.38 13.72 -2.18
C LEU A 84 20.32 14.77 -1.55
N ASP A 85 20.47 15.94 -2.19
CA ASP A 85 21.28 17.04 -1.69
C ASP A 85 20.58 17.89 -0.61
N SER A 86 19.31 17.61 -0.30
CA SER A 86 18.58 18.32 0.75
C SER A 86 18.92 17.77 2.13
N LEU A 87 19.18 18.69 3.07
CA LEU A 87 19.37 18.35 4.48
C LEU A 87 18.13 17.69 5.10
N SER A 88 16.95 17.89 4.49
CA SER A 88 15.69 17.22 4.86
C SER A 88 15.71 15.70 4.65
N THR A 89 16.74 15.16 3.96
CA THR A 89 16.93 13.70 3.88
C THR A 89 17.51 13.14 5.17
N VAL A 90 18.22 13.97 5.96
CA VAL A 90 18.81 13.59 7.24
C VAL A 90 17.89 13.94 8.42
N THR A 91 17.09 14.99 8.27
CA THR A 91 16.21 15.50 9.33
C THR A 91 14.75 15.31 8.96
N ASP A 92 13.92 14.89 9.92
CA ASP A 92 12.47 14.76 9.71
C ASP A 92 11.83 16.09 9.29
N ALA A 93 10.64 16.05 8.69
CA ALA A 93 9.88 17.21 8.22
C ALA A 93 9.56 18.22 9.34
N GLY A 94 9.49 17.76 10.59
CA GLY A 94 9.33 18.60 11.79
C GLY A 94 10.65 19.09 12.41
N GLY A 95 11.81 18.69 11.86
CA GLY A 95 13.13 19.05 12.36
C GLY A 95 13.45 20.52 12.12
N GLN A 96 13.68 21.28 13.20
CA GLN A 96 14.09 22.68 13.09
C GLN A 96 15.58 22.77 12.75
N LEU A 97 15.87 23.05 11.47
CA LEU A 97 17.24 23.22 10.98
C LEU A 97 17.81 24.58 11.44
N VAL A 98 18.88 24.55 12.23
CA VAL A 98 19.63 25.75 12.58
C VAL A 98 20.67 26.01 11.49
N ILE A 99 20.33 26.83 10.50
CA ILE A 99 21.26 27.27 9.45
C ILE A 99 22.10 28.41 10.02
N LEU A 100 23.37 28.12 10.37
CA LEU A 100 24.36 29.09 10.82
C LEU A 100 25.42 29.27 9.74
N GLU A 101 25.74 30.51 9.37
CA GLU A 101 26.80 30.81 8.40
C GLU A 101 28.21 30.52 8.95
N ASP A 102 28.40 30.63 10.28
CA ASP A 102 29.70 30.40 10.92
C ASP A 102 29.80 28.99 11.51
N THR A 103 30.68 28.18 10.90
CA THR A 103 30.96 26.80 11.30
C THR A 103 31.58 26.73 12.70
N VAL A 104 32.33 27.75 13.12
CA VAL A 104 33.00 27.78 14.43
C VAL A 104 31.98 28.00 15.54
N GLU A 105 31.03 28.90 15.33
CA GLU A 105 29.94 29.14 16.27
C GLU A 105 29.02 27.92 16.39
N PHE A 106 28.72 27.27 15.27
CA PHE A 106 27.95 26.03 15.24
C PHE A 106 28.59 24.94 16.11
N VAL A 107 29.88 24.65 15.90
CA VAL A 107 30.58 23.61 16.67
C VAL A 107 30.61 23.94 18.15
N LYS A 108 30.91 25.20 18.51
CA LYS A 108 31.00 25.61 19.91
C LYS A 108 29.66 25.51 20.65
N LYS A 109 28.55 25.83 19.96
CA LYS A 109 27.23 25.94 20.57
C LYS A 109 26.42 24.64 20.52
N TRP A 110 26.62 23.84 19.48
CA TRP A 110 25.75 22.70 19.17
C TRP A 110 26.49 21.37 19.00
N ALA A 111 27.80 21.31 18.71
CA ALA A 111 28.47 20.01 18.51
C ALA A 111 28.57 19.15 19.78
N PHE A 112 28.58 19.79 20.95
CA PHE A 112 28.61 19.10 22.26
C PHE A 112 27.28 19.16 22.99
N LYS A 113 26.26 19.78 22.38
CA LYS A 113 24.91 19.80 22.91
C LYS A 113 24.15 18.72 22.19
N GLU A 114 23.48 17.86 22.93
CA GLU A 114 22.68 16.80 22.35
C GLU A 114 21.67 17.47 21.41
N THR A 115 21.81 17.22 20.09
CA THR A 115 20.68 17.42 19.19
C THR A 115 19.60 16.56 19.81
N SER A 116 18.44 17.12 20.12
CA SER A 116 17.35 16.36 20.73
C SER A 116 16.88 15.32 19.71
N GLY A 117 17.65 14.24 19.61
CA GLY A 117 17.19 12.97 19.14
C GLY A 117 16.03 12.64 20.04
N ILE A 118 14.89 12.43 19.40
CA ILE A 118 13.68 11.92 20.01
C ILE A 118 14.11 10.87 21.02
N TYR A 119 13.93 11.16 22.32
CA TYR A 119 14.04 10.12 23.33
C TYR A 119 12.87 9.20 23.03
N ASP A 120 13.14 8.06 22.39
CA ASP A 120 12.15 7.01 22.26
C ASP A 120 11.75 6.60 23.67
N LEU A 121 10.62 7.12 24.12
CA LEU A 121 10.01 6.70 25.36
C LEU A 121 9.56 5.25 25.18
N PRO A 122 9.74 4.39 26.18
CA PRO A 122 9.03 3.12 26.23
C PRO A 122 7.55 3.38 25.94
N LEU A 123 6.91 2.53 25.13
CA LEU A 123 5.50 2.71 24.73
C LEU A 123 4.56 2.95 25.92
N MET A 124 4.91 2.39 27.10
CA MET A 124 4.20 2.58 28.36
C MET A 124 4.21 4.04 28.83
N ASP A 125 5.32 4.75 28.67
CA ASP A 125 5.54 6.10 29.20
C ASP A 125 4.98 7.17 28.26
N ALA A 126 4.87 6.87 26.95
CA ALA A 126 4.29 7.78 25.96
C ALA A 126 2.80 8.04 26.24
N CYS A 127 2.04 7.02 26.64
CA CYS A 127 0.64 7.18 27.04
C CYS A 127 0.50 8.05 28.28
N GLN A 128 1.39 7.90 29.26
CA GLN A 128 1.35 8.69 30.50
C GLN A 128 1.53 10.19 30.22
N LEU A 129 2.45 10.55 29.33
CA LEU A 129 2.69 11.94 28.93
C LEU A 129 1.51 12.56 28.18
N LEU A 130 0.89 11.83 27.25
CA LEU A 130 -0.31 12.29 26.54
C LEU A 130 -1.45 12.60 27.50
N TYR A 131 -1.68 11.76 28.51
CA TYR A 131 -2.72 11.98 29.50
C TYR A 131 -2.37 13.07 30.53
N LEU A 132 -1.09 13.31 30.81
CA LEU A 132 -0.67 14.42 31.66
C LEU A 132 -0.94 15.77 31.00
N TYR A 133 -0.65 15.89 29.70
CA TYR A 133 -0.87 17.13 28.95
C TYR A 133 -2.36 17.49 28.83
N ASP A 134 -3.21 16.50 28.55
CA ASP A 134 -4.67 16.67 28.47
C ASP A 134 -5.29 17.14 29.81
N ASN A 135 -4.69 16.75 30.94
CA ASN A 135 -5.15 17.17 32.26
C ASN A 135 -4.63 18.56 32.68
N GLU A 136 -3.52 19.05 32.13
CA GLU A 136 -3.04 20.40 32.38
C GLU A 136 -3.88 21.44 31.63
N ASP A 137 -4.26 21.15 30.38
CA ASP A 137 -5.14 22.00 29.57
C ASP A 137 -6.59 22.06 30.11
N ALA A 138 -7.03 21.03 30.84
CA ALA A 138 -8.34 20.99 31.49
C ALA A 138 -8.42 21.78 32.81
N ASN A 139 -7.28 22.20 33.37
CA ASN A 139 -7.19 22.93 34.65
C ASN A 139 -6.85 24.42 34.49
N THR A 140 -6.80 24.94 33.26
CA THR A 140 -6.77 26.38 32.92
C THR A 140 -8.08 26.82 32.29
#